data_AF-A0A3C0NN43-F1
#
_entry.id   AF-A0A3C0NN43-F1
#
_cell.length_a   1.000
_cell.length_b   1.000
_cell.length_c   1.000
_cell.angle_alpha   90.00
_cell.angle_beta   90.00
_cell.angle_gamma   90.00
#
_symmetry.space_group_name_H-M   'P 1'
#
loop_
_entity.id
_entity.type
_entity.pdbx_description
1 polymer ?
#
loop_
_entity_poly.entity_id
_entity_poly.type
_entity_poly.pdbx_seq_one_letter_code
_entity_poly.pdbx_strand_id
1 'polypeptide(L)'
;MRNRFSHIIRQSDEPWVLPHLGQRIVKTTVAVFLCLMFYYLRGYRGQDMPTEAAITAIICMQPYVRDTGEYALNRFIGTIIGALWGLLLLLLLNDFPLLGANMLVLYLMMAAGVLLSLYSAVILRMPDASGLASIVFLCIVIAFPDIEEPLRQAAHRLLDVFVGTTIATVVNVVRLPRSKRWDLCFFVRTRDLVPDRFSHISPTALFQLNYLYNDGAKICLMSEHAPAFFMLQMSGIRLSAPQIVMDGAAIY
;
A
#
# COMPACT_ATOMS: atom_id res chain seq x y z
N MET A 1 -16.36 -17.73 35.62
CA MET A 1 -15.84 -17.79 34.23
C MET A 1 -16.98 -17.97 33.22
N ARG A 2 -17.82 -16.95 33.05
CA ARG A 2 -18.83 -16.90 31.97
C ARG A 2 -19.18 -15.42 31.81
N ASN A 3 -18.87 -14.82 30.66
CA ASN A 3 -19.21 -13.46 30.19
C ASN A 3 -18.02 -12.72 29.54
N ARG A 4 -17.38 -13.33 28.53
CA ARG A 4 -16.43 -12.60 27.66
C ARG A 4 -16.66 -12.82 26.16
N PHE A 5 -17.86 -13.29 25.78
CA PHE A 5 -18.22 -13.60 24.39
C PHE A 5 -19.52 -12.96 23.88
N SER A 6 -20.21 -12.14 24.70
CA SER A 6 -21.51 -11.55 24.31
C SER A 6 -21.41 -10.25 23.51
N HIS A 7 -20.21 -9.68 23.30
CA HIS A 7 -20.04 -8.43 22.55
C HIS A 7 -19.68 -8.60 21.07
N ILE A 8 -19.51 -9.83 20.58
CA ILE A 8 -19.09 -10.08 19.17
C ILE A 8 -20.30 -10.45 18.27
N ILE A 9 -21.48 -10.73 18.83
CA ILE A 9 -22.63 -11.25 18.07
C ILE A 9 -23.82 -10.26 18.04
N ARG A 10 -23.57 -8.96 17.84
CA ARG A 10 -24.66 -7.96 17.72
C ARG A 10 -24.48 -7.02 16.54
N GLN A 11 -24.07 -7.57 15.40
CA GLN A 11 -23.81 -6.81 14.17
C GLN A 11 -24.43 -7.44 12.91
N SER A 12 -25.48 -8.27 13.04
CA SER A 12 -26.11 -8.98 11.90
C SER A 12 -27.37 -8.33 11.32
N ASP A 13 -27.92 -7.27 11.93
CA ASP A 13 -29.28 -6.80 11.60
C ASP A 13 -29.33 -5.32 11.16
N GLU A 14 -28.23 -4.74 10.65
CA GLU A 14 -28.30 -3.48 9.91
C GLU A 14 -28.45 -3.76 8.40
N PRO A 15 -29.35 -3.06 7.68
CA PRO A 15 -29.42 -3.20 6.23
C PRO A 15 -28.04 -2.88 5.64
N TRP A 16 -27.58 -3.68 4.68
CA TRP A 16 -26.28 -3.53 4.03
C TRP A 16 -26.17 -2.15 3.34
N VAL A 17 -25.77 -1.12 4.07
CA VAL A 17 -25.49 0.21 3.52
C VAL A 17 -24.12 0.12 2.86
N LEU A 18 -24.09 0.34 1.55
CA LEU A 18 -22.84 0.40 0.78
C LEU A 18 -21.90 1.45 1.41
N PRO A 19 -20.66 1.08 1.76
CA PRO A 19 -19.71 2.03 2.33
C PRO A 19 -19.39 3.12 1.30
N HIS A 20 -19.22 4.35 1.77
CA HIS A 20 -18.86 5.47 0.92
C HIS A 20 -17.53 5.20 0.18
N LEU A 21 -17.47 5.50 -1.11
CA LEU A 21 -16.26 5.33 -1.92
C LEU A 21 -15.12 6.19 -1.35
N GLY A 22 -14.10 5.51 -0.81
CA GLY A 22 -12.90 6.16 -0.28
C GLY A 22 -12.09 6.84 -1.38
N GLN A 23 -11.37 7.92 -1.04
CA GLN A 23 -10.55 8.68 -1.99
C GLN A 23 -9.50 7.83 -2.69
N ARG A 24 -8.97 6.82 -2.00
CA ARG A 24 -8.03 5.86 -2.57
C ARG A 24 -8.61 5.14 -3.79
N ILE A 25 -9.88 4.72 -3.72
CA ILE A 25 -10.53 3.99 -4.83
C ILE A 25 -10.60 4.89 -6.07
N VAL A 26 -11.07 6.14 -5.91
CA VAL A 26 -11.17 7.10 -7.02
C VAL A 26 -9.80 7.38 -7.63
N LYS A 27 -8.77 7.64 -6.79
CA LYS A 27 -7.40 7.85 -7.27
C LYS A 27 -6.84 6.65 -8.02
N THR A 28 -7.06 5.44 -7.52
CA THR A 28 -6.65 4.21 -8.20
C THR A 28 -7.30 4.09 -9.57
N THR A 29 -8.61 4.32 -9.69
CA THR A 29 -9.32 4.27 -10.97
C THR A 29 -8.77 5.31 -11.95
N VAL A 30 -8.51 6.54 -11.49
CA VAL A 30 -7.89 7.60 -12.32
C VAL A 30 -6.49 7.20 -12.76
N ALA A 31 -5.67 6.62 -11.88
CA ALA A 31 -4.31 6.17 -12.23
C ALA A 31 -4.33 5.06 -13.28
N VAL A 32 -5.24 4.09 -13.16
CA VAL A 32 -5.43 3.04 -14.17
C VAL A 32 -5.84 3.65 -15.51
N PHE A 33 -6.81 4.56 -15.52
CA PHE A 33 -7.25 5.24 -16.72
C PHE A 33 -6.09 6.01 -17.40
N LEU A 34 -5.27 6.71 -16.62
CA LEU A 34 -4.10 7.43 -17.14
C LEU A 34 -3.03 6.48 -17.70
N CYS A 35 -2.80 5.32 -17.08
CA CYS A 35 -1.91 4.30 -17.62
C CYS A 35 -2.40 3.83 -18.99
N LEU A 36 -3.68 3.45 -19.09
CA LEU A 36 -4.26 2.99 -20.35
C LEU A 36 -4.22 4.09 -21.42
N MET A 37 -4.49 5.34 -21.05
CA MET A 37 -4.40 6.50 -21.93
C MET A 37 -2.96 6.74 -22.44
N PHE A 38 -1.95 6.62 -21.57
CA PHE A 38 -0.55 6.78 -21.94
C PHE A 38 -0.14 5.79 -23.03
N TYR A 39 -0.53 4.52 -22.90
CA TYR A 39 -0.20 3.50 -23.89
C TYR A 39 -1.05 3.59 -25.16
N TYR A 40 -2.30 4.03 -25.04
CA TYR A 40 -3.12 4.38 -26.20
C TYR A 40 -2.45 5.47 -27.05
N LEU A 41 -1.88 6.51 -26.40
CA LEU A 41 -1.17 7.59 -27.09
C LEU A 41 0.16 7.14 -27.72
N ARG A 42 0.83 6.13 -27.15
CA ARG A 42 2.02 5.51 -27.76
C ARG A 42 1.71 4.61 -28.97
N GLY A 43 0.43 4.40 -29.30
CA GLY A 43 0.02 3.62 -30.46
C GLY A 43 -0.10 2.12 -30.20
N TYR A 44 0.05 1.65 -28.95
CA TYR A 44 -0.23 0.26 -28.59
C TYR A 44 -1.74 0.01 -28.71
N ARG A 45 -2.15 -0.96 -29.53
CA ARG A 45 -3.55 -1.31 -29.79
C ARG A 45 -3.72 -2.83 -29.75
N GLY A 46 -4.83 -3.30 -29.16
CA GLY A 46 -5.17 -4.72 -29.18
C GLY A 46 -4.40 -5.55 -28.15
N GLN A 47 -3.78 -6.64 -28.59
CA GLN A 47 -3.12 -7.63 -27.70
C GLN A 47 -1.84 -7.10 -27.04
N ASP A 48 -1.25 -6.03 -27.57
CA ASP A 48 -0.07 -5.36 -26.97
C ASP A 48 -0.44 -4.34 -25.89
N MET A 49 -1.68 -4.35 -25.40
CA MET A 49 -2.12 -3.44 -24.36
C MET A 49 -1.46 -3.83 -23.03
N PRO A 50 -0.72 -2.92 -22.37
CA PRO A 50 0.05 -3.26 -21.17
C PRO A 50 -0.86 -3.25 -19.94
N THR A 51 -1.57 -4.36 -19.79
CA THR A 51 -2.31 -4.74 -18.58
C THR A 51 -1.45 -4.61 -17.33
N GLU A 52 -0.16 -4.93 -17.47
CA GLU A 52 0.82 -4.92 -16.40
C GLU A 52 1.17 -3.52 -15.85
N ALA A 53 1.17 -2.48 -16.69
CA ALA A 53 1.38 -1.12 -16.23
C ALA A 53 0.19 -0.65 -15.37
N ALA A 54 -1.04 -1.02 -15.76
CA ALA A 54 -2.25 -0.74 -14.99
C ALA A 54 -2.27 -1.50 -13.64
N ILE A 55 -1.93 -2.79 -13.64
CA ILE A 55 -1.75 -3.59 -12.41
C ILE A 55 -0.70 -2.93 -11.51
N THR A 56 0.39 -2.46 -12.13
CA THR A 56 1.43 -1.76 -11.40
C THR A 56 0.91 -0.51 -10.72
N ALA A 57 0.15 0.32 -11.42
CA ALA A 57 -0.44 1.51 -10.84
C ALA A 57 -1.39 1.22 -9.67
N ILE A 58 -2.17 0.14 -9.74
CA ILE A 58 -3.05 -0.29 -8.65
C ILE A 58 -2.25 -0.64 -7.40
N ILE A 59 -1.19 -1.44 -7.55
CA ILE A 59 -0.35 -1.88 -6.43
C ILE A 59 0.45 -0.69 -5.86
N CYS A 60 0.84 0.28 -6.69
CA CYS A 60 1.59 1.47 -6.26
C CYS A 60 0.76 2.49 -5.48
N MET A 61 -0.57 2.35 -5.45
CA MET A 61 -1.43 3.28 -4.73
C MET A 61 -1.35 3.09 -3.22
N GLN A 62 -0.50 3.90 -2.60
CA GLN A 62 -0.33 3.97 -1.14
C GLN A 62 -1.39 4.84 -0.47
N PRO A 63 -1.86 4.50 0.74
CA PRO A 63 -2.81 5.31 1.51
C PRO A 63 -2.21 6.67 1.94
N TYR A 64 -0.89 6.74 2.12
CA TYR A 64 -0.20 7.95 2.54
C TYR A 64 0.90 8.33 1.54
N VAL A 65 1.03 9.63 1.25
CA VAL A 65 2.01 10.17 0.29
C VAL A 65 3.43 10.16 0.86
N ARG A 66 3.59 10.14 2.19
CA ARG A 66 4.93 10.12 2.81
C ARG A 66 5.69 8.82 2.50
N ASP A 67 4.94 7.72 2.34
CA ASP A 67 5.52 6.39 2.15
C ASP A 67 5.72 6.06 0.65
N THR A 68 5.29 6.94 -0.28
CA THR A 68 5.38 6.63 -1.72
C THR A 68 6.80 6.57 -2.25
N GLY A 69 7.75 7.33 -1.68
CA GLY A 69 9.13 7.37 -2.18
C GLY A 69 9.90 6.08 -1.93
N GLU A 70 9.93 5.64 -0.67
CA GLU A 70 10.54 4.36 -0.27
C GLU A 70 9.85 3.19 -0.97
N TYR A 71 8.51 3.22 -1.07
CA TYR A 71 7.75 2.20 -1.77
C TYR A 71 8.09 2.12 -3.27
N ALA A 72 8.21 3.27 -3.95
CA ALA A 72 8.60 3.31 -5.36
C ALA A 72 10.02 2.75 -5.57
N LEU A 73 10.97 3.09 -4.70
CA LEU A 73 12.34 2.58 -4.77
C LEU A 73 12.40 1.07 -4.56
N ASN A 74 11.71 0.56 -3.53
CA ASN A 74 11.61 -0.88 -3.27
C ASN A 74 11.04 -1.61 -4.49
N ARG A 75 10.10 -0.98 -5.20
CA ARG A 75 9.51 -1.56 -6.40
C ARG A 75 10.48 -1.59 -7.58
N PHE A 76 11.22 -0.51 -7.81
CA PHE A 76 12.24 -0.46 -8.85
C PHE A 76 13.29 -1.54 -8.63
N ILE A 77 13.81 -1.64 -7.42
CA ILE A 77 14.88 -2.60 -7.11
C ILE A 77 14.36 -4.04 -7.16
N GLY A 78 13.17 -4.31 -6.62
CA GLY A 78 12.54 -5.63 -6.74
C GLY A 78 12.34 -6.06 -8.19
N THR A 79 11.88 -5.14 -9.05
CA THR A 79 11.66 -5.44 -10.47
C THR A 79 12.98 -5.70 -11.20
N ILE A 80 14.03 -4.94 -10.91
CA ILE A 80 15.36 -5.16 -11.51
C ILE A 80 15.90 -6.53 -11.12
N ILE A 81 15.82 -6.90 -9.83
CA ILE A 81 16.29 -8.20 -9.35
C ILE A 81 15.50 -9.34 -10.00
N GLY A 82 14.17 -9.24 -10.01
CA GLY A 82 13.30 -10.24 -10.64
C GLY A 82 13.54 -10.36 -12.14
N ALA A 83 13.71 -9.23 -12.84
CA ALA A 83 14.00 -9.20 -14.27
C ALA A 83 15.37 -9.78 -14.61
N LEU A 84 16.38 -9.52 -13.78
CA LEU A 84 17.72 -10.06 -13.97
C LEU A 84 17.72 -11.59 -13.83
N TRP A 85 17.12 -12.13 -12.77
CA TRP A 85 17.02 -13.58 -12.60
C TRP A 85 16.12 -14.24 -13.64
N GLY A 86 15.04 -13.56 -14.06
CA GLY A 86 14.15 -14.05 -15.11
C GLY A 86 14.86 -14.14 -16.45
N LEU A 87 15.63 -13.10 -16.80
CA LEU A 87 16.46 -13.07 -17.99
C LEU A 87 17.54 -14.17 -17.95
N LEU A 88 18.24 -14.33 -16.83
CA LEU A 88 19.24 -15.38 -16.68
C LEU A 88 18.65 -16.78 -16.89
N LEU A 89 17.47 -17.06 -16.33
CA LEU A 89 16.83 -18.36 -16.51
C LEU A 89 16.35 -18.57 -17.95
N LEU A 90 15.80 -17.54 -18.60
CA LEU A 90 15.39 -17.62 -20.01
C LEU A 90 16.59 -17.86 -20.94
N LEU A 91 17.72 -17.18 -20.71
CA LEU A 91 18.95 -17.43 -21.46
C LEU A 91 19.44 -18.85 -21.27
N LEU A 92 19.42 -19.37 -20.04
CA LEU A 92 19.78 -20.76 -19.74
C LEU A 92 18.87 -21.76 -20.46
N LEU A 93 17.56 -21.51 -20.50
CA LEU A 93 16.59 -22.36 -21.20
C LEU A 93 16.77 -22.32 -22.72
N ASN A 94 17.19 -21.17 -23.26
CA ASN A 94 17.48 -21.00 -24.68
C ASN A 94 18.77 -21.72 -25.10
N ASP A 95 19.84 -21.63 -24.30
CA ASP A 95 21.11 -22.30 -24.56
C ASP A 95 21.02 -23.83 -24.37
N PHE A 96 20.15 -24.28 -23.46
CA PHE A 96 19.95 -25.70 -23.16
C PHE A 96 18.48 -26.13 -23.32
N PRO A 97 18.00 -26.30 -24.56
CA PRO A 97 16.58 -26.60 -24.84
C PRO A 97 16.11 -27.94 -24.25
N LEU A 98 17.02 -28.88 -23.97
CA LEU A 98 16.73 -30.14 -23.27
C LEU A 98 16.17 -29.93 -21.85
N LEU A 99 16.53 -28.84 -21.17
CA LEU A 99 15.99 -28.52 -19.85
C LEU A 99 14.54 -28.01 -19.92
N GLY A 100 14.15 -27.37 -21.03
CA GLY A 100 12.78 -26.90 -21.28
C GLY A 100 11.84 -28.00 -21.80
N ALA A 101 12.37 -29.08 -22.37
CA ALA A 101 11.57 -30.16 -22.95
C ALA A 101 10.77 -30.96 -21.90
N ASN A 102 11.30 -31.09 -20.68
CA ASN A 102 10.64 -31.79 -19.58
C ASN A 102 9.92 -30.79 -18.66
N MET A 103 8.58 -30.79 -18.66
CA MET A 103 7.78 -29.86 -17.84
C MET A 103 8.12 -29.92 -16.34
N LEU A 104 8.42 -31.11 -15.80
CA LEU A 104 8.80 -31.25 -14.40
C LEU A 104 10.13 -30.54 -14.09
N VAL A 105 11.12 -30.65 -14.98
CA VAL A 105 12.41 -29.98 -14.85
C VAL A 105 12.25 -28.46 -14.96
N LEU A 106 11.43 -28.01 -15.91
CA LEU A 106 11.11 -26.59 -16.07
C LEU A 106 10.47 -26.01 -14.80
N TYR A 107 9.48 -26.68 -14.21
CA TYR A 107 8.85 -26.23 -12.97
C TYR A 107 9.80 -26.26 -11.77
N LEU A 108 10.70 -27.24 -11.70
CA LEU A 108 11.73 -27.29 -10.67
C LEU A 108 12.72 -26.12 -10.80
N MET A 109 13.10 -25.78 -12.04
CA MET A 109 13.94 -24.61 -12.32
C MET A 109 13.22 -23.29 -12.00
N MET A 110 11.93 -23.17 -12.30
CA MET A 110 11.12 -22.01 -11.90
C MET A 110 11.08 -21.86 -10.38
N ALA A 111 10.85 -22.95 -9.64
CA ALA A 111 10.85 -22.93 -8.18
C ALA A 111 12.23 -22.56 -7.61
N ALA A 112 13.31 -23.10 -8.17
CA ALA A 112 14.68 -22.73 -7.80
C ALA A 112 14.97 -21.25 -8.12
N GLY A 113 14.49 -20.75 -9.25
CA GLY A 113 14.63 -19.35 -9.62
C GLY A 113 13.88 -18.40 -8.68
N VAL A 114 12.68 -18.76 -8.22
CA VAL A 114 11.95 -18.02 -7.17
C VAL A 114 12.74 -17.97 -5.86
N LEU A 115 13.37 -19.08 -5.47
CA LEU A 115 14.23 -19.11 -4.29
C LEU A 115 15.43 -18.15 -4.45
N LEU A 116 16.08 -18.16 -5.62
CA LEU A 116 17.22 -17.29 -5.93
C LEU A 116 16.82 -15.80 -5.98
N SER A 117 15.68 -15.47 -6.60
CA SER A 117 15.18 -14.09 -6.66
C SER A 117 14.82 -13.56 -5.27
N LEU A 118 14.21 -14.38 -4.42
CA LEU A 118 13.88 -14.02 -3.05
C LEU A 118 15.15 -13.83 -2.23
N TYR A 119 16.07 -14.79 -2.29
CA TYR A 119 17.30 -14.78 -1.50
C TYR A 119 18.22 -13.61 -1.88
N SER A 120 18.35 -13.29 -3.17
CA SER A 120 19.14 -12.15 -3.63
C SER A 120 18.61 -10.80 -3.11
N ALA A 121 17.29 -10.60 -3.07
CA ALA A 121 16.70 -9.41 -2.48
C ALA A 121 16.97 -9.29 -0.96
N VAL A 122 17.00 -10.42 -0.25
CA VAL A 122 17.35 -10.46 1.18
C VAL A 122 18.83 -10.13 1.39
N ILE A 123 19.74 -10.67 0.57
CA ILE A 123 21.19 -10.34 0.63
C ILE A 123 21.42 -8.85 0.41
N LEU A 124 20.68 -8.24 -0.51
CA LEU A 124 20.75 -6.80 -0.79
C LEU A 124 20.12 -5.94 0.32
N ARG A 125 19.70 -6.54 1.45
CA ARG A 125 19.06 -5.88 2.59
C ARG A 125 17.76 -5.17 2.22
N MET A 126 17.04 -5.70 1.23
CA MET A 126 15.76 -5.16 0.78
C MET A 126 14.64 -6.22 0.91
N PRO A 127 14.30 -6.64 2.13
CA PRO A 127 13.31 -7.68 2.35
C PRO A 127 11.92 -7.30 1.81
N ASP A 128 11.55 -6.01 1.86
CA ASP A 128 10.27 -5.51 1.35
C ASP A 128 10.14 -5.64 -0.18
N ALA A 129 11.26 -5.70 -0.90
CA ALA A 129 11.31 -5.87 -2.35
C ALA A 129 11.30 -7.35 -2.78
N SER A 130 11.56 -8.28 -1.85
CA SER A 130 11.78 -9.70 -2.16
C SER A 130 10.55 -10.40 -2.77
N GLY A 131 9.37 -10.16 -2.22
CA GLY A 131 8.13 -10.73 -2.74
C GLY A 131 7.83 -10.24 -4.16
N LEU A 132 8.04 -8.95 -4.42
CA LEU A 132 7.84 -8.36 -5.74
C LEU A 132 8.86 -8.88 -6.76
N ALA A 133 10.13 -9.07 -6.36
CA ALA A 133 11.15 -9.66 -7.22
C ALA A 133 10.77 -11.07 -7.70
N SER A 134 10.26 -11.91 -6.80
CA SER A 134 9.81 -13.26 -7.14
C SER A 134 8.58 -13.27 -8.05
N ILE A 135 7.63 -12.36 -7.84
CA ILE A 135 6.47 -12.21 -8.74
C ILE A 135 6.94 -11.79 -10.14
N VAL A 136 7.82 -10.80 -10.23
CA VAL A 136 8.33 -10.30 -11.53
C VAL A 136 9.12 -11.38 -12.26
N PHE A 137 9.97 -12.12 -11.56
CA PHE A 137 10.68 -13.28 -12.09
C PHE A 137 9.68 -14.26 -12.73
N LEU A 138 8.64 -14.64 -11.99
CA LEU A 138 7.67 -15.62 -12.46
C LEU A 138 6.87 -15.10 -13.67
N CYS A 139 6.46 -13.83 -13.66
CA CYS A 139 5.78 -13.21 -14.80
C CYS A 139 6.61 -13.25 -16.10
N ILE A 140 7.94 -13.11 -15.99
CA ILE A 140 8.83 -13.16 -17.17
C ILE A 140 8.98 -14.59 -17.67
N VAL A 141 9.20 -15.54 -16.76
CA VAL A 141 9.50 -16.93 -17.12
C VAL A 141 8.25 -17.70 -17.58
N ILE A 142 7.05 -17.35 -17.09
CA ILE A 142 5.78 -17.94 -17.53
C ILE A 142 5.51 -17.71 -19.02
N ALA A 143 6.03 -16.63 -19.61
CA ALA A 143 5.84 -16.35 -21.03
C ALA A 143 6.63 -17.32 -21.94
N PHE A 144 7.51 -18.16 -21.40
CA PHE A 144 8.19 -19.23 -22.15
C PHE A 144 7.19 -20.33 -22.55
N PRO A 145 7.24 -20.88 -23.79
CA PRO A 145 8.29 -20.74 -24.81
C PRO A 145 8.03 -19.67 -25.88
N ASP A 146 6.94 -18.92 -25.80
CA ASP A 146 6.49 -17.98 -26.85
C ASP A 146 7.33 -16.69 -26.94
N ILE A 147 8.56 -16.69 -26.42
CA ILE A 147 9.44 -15.52 -26.34
C ILE A 147 10.48 -15.57 -27.45
N GLU A 148 10.39 -14.64 -28.40
CA GLU A 148 11.40 -14.48 -29.45
C GLU A 148 12.69 -13.81 -28.93
N GLU A 149 12.57 -12.78 -28.07
CA GLU A 149 13.71 -12.04 -27.51
C GLU A 149 13.59 -11.82 -25.99
N PRO A 150 14.31 -12.60 -25.16
CA PRO A 150 14.27 -12.48 -23.69
C PRO A 150 14.64 -11.08 -23.16
N LEU A 151 15.62 -10.42 -23.79
CA LEU A 151 16.05 -9.08 -23.39
C LEU A 151 14.96 -8.03 -23.62
N ARG A 152 14.24 -8.13 -24.73
CA ARG A 152 13.12 -7.24 -25.07
C ARG A 152 11.98 -7.39 -24.07
N GLN A 153 11.67 -8.63 -23.68
CA GLN A 153 10.64 -8.93 -22.69
C GLN A 153 10.99 -8.34 -21.31
N ALA A 154 12.23 -8.52 -20.85
CA ALA A 154 12.68 -7.94 -19.58
C ALA A 154 12.67 -6.40 -19.62
N ALA A 155 13.07 -5.78 -20.74
CA ALA A 155 13.03 -4.34 -20.92
C ALA A 155 11.59 -3.80 -20.93
N HIS A 156 10.66 -4.47 -21.61
CA HIS A 156 9.23 -4.12 -21.58
C HIS A 156 8.69 -4.17 -20.15
N ARG A 157 9.07 -5.20 -19.38
CA ARG A 157 8.66 -5.34 -17.98
C ARG A 157 9.13 -4.18 -17.10
N LEU A 158 10.37 -3.73 -17.29
CA LEU A 158 10.92 -2.58 -16.57
C LEU A 158 10.20 -1.28 -16.95
N LEU A 159 9.88 -1.11 -18.23
CA LEU A 159 9.13 0.06 -18.72
C LEU A 159 7.71 0.11 -18.13
N ASP A 160 7.00 -1.02 -18.09
CA ASP A 160 5.65 -1.09 -17.52
C ASP A 160 5.63 -0.72 -16.04
N VAL A 161 6.60 -1.22 -15.27
CA VAL A 161 6.73 -0.87 -13.86
C VAL A 161 7.09 0.60 -13.68
N PHE A 162 7.99 1.13 -14.52
CA PHE A 162 8.36 2.54 -14.47
C PHE A 162 7.16 3.44 -14.74
N VAL A 163 6.47 3.23 -15.86
CA VAL A 163 5.29 4.03 -16.25
C VAL A 163 4.18 3.92 -15.21
N GLY A 164 3.84 2.70 -14.78
CA GLY A 164 2.79 2.49 -13.77
C GLY A 164 3.12 3.13 -12.42
N THR A 165 4.37 3.04 -11.98
CA THR A 165 4.82 3.64 -10.72
C THR A 165 4.86 5.17 -10.80
N THR A 166 5.34 5.74 -11.90
CA THR A 166 5.34 7.19 -12.10
C THR A 166 3.92 7.75 -12.10
N ILE A 167 3.01 7.17 -12.88
CA ILE A 167 1.61 7.64 -12.95
C ILE A 167 0.93 7.50 -11.59
N ALA A 168 1.10 6.37 -10.90
CA ALA A 168 0.52 6.18 -9.57
C ALA A 168 1.06 7.18 -8.55
N THR A 169 2.37 7.45 -8.57
CA THR A 169 2.99 8.43 -7.67
C THR A 169 2.46 9.84 -7.94
N VAL A 170 2.37 10.25 -9.21
CA VAL A 170 1.81 11.56 -9.60
C VAL A 170 0.36 11.69 -9.11
N VAL A 171 -0.49 10.70 -9.39
CA VAL A 171 -1.89 10.74 -8.94
C VAL A 171 -2.01 10.68 -7.42
N ASN A 172 -1.11 9.98 -6.73
CA ASN A 172 -1.14 9.91 -5.27
C ASN A 172 -0.76 11.26 -4.65
N VAL A 173 0.24 11.95 -5.18
CA VAL A 173 0.67 13.30 -4.75
C VAL A 173 -0.41 14.34 -5.03
N VAL A 174 -1.13 14.22 -6.14
CA VAL A 174 -2.26 15.12 -6.46
C VAL A 174 -3.33 14.99 -5.37
N ARG A 175 -3.44 16.01 -4.54
CA ARG A 175 -4.51 16.13 -3.53
C ARG A 175 -5.79 16.52 -4.27
N LEU A 176 -6.76 15.60 -4.32
CA LEU A 176 -8.10 15.93 -4.80
C LEU A 176 -8.64 17.08 -3.94
N PRO A 177 -9.04 18.22 -4.53
CA PRO A 177 -9.53 19.36 -3.79
C PRO A 177 -10.83 18.95 -3.09
N ARG A 178 -10.77 18.76 -1.78
CA ARG A 178 -11.96 18.69 -0.94
C ARG A 178 -12.12 20.02 -0.24
N SER A 179 -13.37 20.48 -0.21
CA SER A 179 -13.79 21.49 0.75
C SER A 179 -13.56 20.92 2.15
N LYS A 180 -12.42 21.25 2.75
CA LYS A 180 -12.19 21.02 4.18
C LYS A 180 -13.27 21.83 4.90
N ARG A 181 -14.16 21.15 5.62
CA ARG A 181 -15.15 21.82 6.47
C ARG A 181 -14.44 22.21 7.77
N TRP A 182 -13.86 23.40 7.75
CA TRP A 182 -13.16 24.00 8.90
C TRP A 182 -14.12 24.44 10.02
N ASP A 183 -15.42 24.37 9.75
CA ASP A 183 -16.52 24.75 10.63
C ASP A 183 -16.93 23.61 11.57
N LEU A 184 -16.41 22.39 11.35
CA LEU A 184 -16.69 21.22 12.18
C LEU A 184 -15.59 21.05 13.22
N CYS A 185 -15.98 21.05 14.50
CA CYS A 185 -15.15 20.63 15.62
C CYS A 185 -15.56 19.23 16.04
N PHE A 186 -14.61 18.29 16.06
CA PHE A 186 -14.88 16.93 16.52
C PHE A 186 -14.65 16.83 18.01
N PHE A 187 -15.67 16.38 18.74
CA PHE A 187 -15.55 16.07 20.16
C PHE A 187 -15.25 14.59 20.34
N VAL A 188 -14.09 14.28 20.91
CA VAL A 188 -13.68 12.89 21.14
C VAL A 188 -13.43 12.69 22.62
N ARG A 189 -14.15 11.73 23.22
CA ARG A 189 -13.97 11.41 24.63
C ARG A 189 -12.72 10.58 24.83
N THR A 190 -11.96 10.89 25.89
CA THR A 190 -10.74 10.15 26.21
C THR A 190 -10.99 8.68 26.54
N ARG A 191 -12.17 8.36 27.10
CA ARG A 191 -12.61 6.96 27.34
C ARG A 191 -12.71 6.14 26.06
N ASP A 192 -13.05 6.78 24.93
CA ASP A 192 -13.19 6.09 23.65
C ASP A 192 -11.83 5.85 22.97
N LEU A 193 -10.78 6.57 23.41
CA LEU A 193 -9.40 6.45 22.91
C LEU A 193 -8.51 5.55 23.79
N VAL A 194 -8.85 5.44 25.07
CA VAL A 194 -8.05 4.78 26.10
C VAL A 194 -8.95 3.81 26.87
N PRO A 195 -8.76 2.49 26.74
CA PRO A 195 -9.65 1.50 27.35
C PRO A 195 -9.50 1.40 28.87
N ASP A 196 -8.35 1.80 29.43
CA ASP A 196 -8.07 1.67 30.87
C ASP A 196 -7.42 2.93 31.47
N ARG A 197 -7.71 3.23 32.75
CA ARG A 197 -7.28 4.46 33.44
C ARG A 197 -5.76 4.66 33.45
N PHE A 198 -4.98 3.59 33.38
CA PHE A 198 -3.51 3.66 33.39
C PHE A 198 -2.86 3.36 32.04
N SER A 199 -3.66 3.15 30.98
CA SER A 199 -3.13 2.90 29.66
C SER A 199 -2.85 4.19 28.90
N HIS A 200 -1.77 4.20 28.12
CA HIS A 200 -1.53 5.24 27.13
C HIS A 200 -2.35 4.97 25.87
N ILE A 201 -2.54 6.00 25.05
CA ILE A 201 -3.17 5.85 23.74
C ILE A 201 -2.37 4.85 22.90
N SER A 202 -3.09 4.00 22.16
CA SER A 202 -2.45 3.07 21.22
C SER A 202 -1.62 3.84 20.18
N PRO A 203 -0.43 3.35 19.76
CA PRO A 203 0.40 4.03 18.76
C PRO A 203 -0.36 4.37 17.47
N THR A 204 -1.29 3.50 17.06
CA THR A 204 -2.14 3.70 15.88
C THR A 204 -3.10 4.86 16.06
N ALA A 205 -3.81 4.94 17.19
CA ALA A 205 -4.72 6.04 17.48
C ALA A 205 -3.96 7.37 17.63
N LEU A 206 -2.78 7.34 18.25
CA LEU A 206 -1.91 8.51 18.36
C LEU A 206 -1.43 9.00 16.99
N PHE A 207 -1.02 8.09 16.10
CA PHE A 207 -0.63 8.43 14.74
C PHE A 207 -1.79 9.03 13.95
N GLN A 208 -2.99 8.44 14.02
CA GLN A 208 -4.19 8.95 13.35
C GLN A 208 -4.60 10.33 13.88
N LEU A 209 -4.59 10.53 15.21
CA LEU A 209 -4.94 11.80 15.82
C LEU A 209 -3.94 12.90 15.40
N ASN A 210 -2.64 12.60 15.45
CA ASN A 210 -1.59 13.52 14.99
C ASN A 210 -1.69 13.79 13.48
N TYR A 211 -2.06 12.79 12.67
CA TYR A 211 -2.32 12.98 11.25
C TYR A 211 -3.48 13.96 11.02
N LEU A 212 -4.58 13.81 11.75
CA LEU A 212 -5.73 14.71 11.66
C LEU A 212 -5.41 16.13 12.12
N TYR A 213 -4.69 16.30 13.24
CA TYR A 213 -4.24 17.62 13.70
C TYR A 213 -3.31 18.27 12.66
N ASN A 214 -2.35 17.53 12.10
CA ASN A 214 -1.45 18.04 11.06
C ASN A 214 -2.18 18.40 9.76
N ASP A 215 -3.29 17.73 9.43
CA ASP A 215 -4.14 18.12 8.30
C ASP A 215 -5.10 19.29 8.63
N GLY A 216 -5.02 19.81 9.86
CA GLY A 216 -5.71 21.01 10.34
C GLY A 216 -7.09 20.76 10.97
N ALA A 217 -7.41 19.52 11.33
CA ALA A 217 -8.67 19.22 12.00
C ALA A 217 -8.73 19.86 13.40
N LYS A 218 -9.87 20.49 13.73
CA LYS A 218 -10.19 20.95 15.07
C LYS A 218 -10.80 19.78 15.85
N ILE A 219 -10.01 19.17 16.74
CA ILE A 219 -10.46 18.07 17.59
C ILE A 219 -10.37 18.52 19.04
N CYS A 220 -11.51 18.56 19.73
CA CYS A 220 -11.58 18.82 21.15
C CYS A 220 -11.63 17.48 21.89
N LEU A 221 -10.67 17.27 22.80
CA LEU A 221 -10.66 16.10 23.65
C LEU A 221 -11.47 16.37 24.92
N MET A 222 -12.37 15.45 25.24
CA MET A 222 -13.24 15.49 26.41
C MET A 222 -12.82 14.44 27.42
N SER A 223 -12.44 14.86 28.63
CA SER A 223 -12.11 13.96 29.73
C SER A 223 -13.04 14.16 30.92
N GLU A 224 -13.41 13.07 31.56
CA GLU A 224 -14.10 13.08 32.86
C GLU A 224 -13.10 13.35 34.01
N HIS A 225 -11.79 13.23 33.73
CA HIS A 225 -10.75 13.37 34.75
C HIS A 225 -10.22 14.81 34.84
N ALA A 226 -9.51 15.08 35.92
CA ALA A 226 -8.83 16.35 36.15
C ALA A 226 -7.71 16.60 35.10
N PRO A 227 -7.39 17.89 34.81
CA PRO A 227 -6.37 18.26 33.81
C PRO A 227 -5.02 17.56 33.97
N ALA A 228 -4.54 17.43 35.22
CA ALA A 228 -3.26 16.80 35.50
C ALA A 228 -3.22 15.33 35.06
N PHE A 229 -4.33 14.62 35.20
CA PHE A 229 -4.45 13.21 34.80
C PHE A 229 -4.55 13.08 33.28
N PHE A 230 -5.31 13.96 32.64
CA PHE A 230 -5.42 14.03 31.19
C PHE A 230 -4.05 14.27 30.53
N MET A 231 -3.27 15.22 31.05
CA MET A 231 -1.93 15.53 30.53
C MET A 231 -0.96 14.34 30.62
N LEU A 232 -1.12 13.49 31.65
CA LEU A 232 -0.31 12.28 31.82
C LEU A 232 -0.65 11.22 30.75
N GLN A 233 -1.95 10.98 30.52
CA GLN A 233 -2.44 10.00 29.54
C GLN A 233 -2.18 10.43 28.09
N MET A 234 -2.24 11.74 27.82
CA MET A 234 -2.14 12.34 26.48
C MET A 234 -0.73 12.85 26.17
N SER A 235 0.28 12.41 26.93
CA SER A 235 1.68 12.78 26.72
C SER A 235 2.15 12.31 25.33
N GLY A 236 2.29 13.25 24.39
CA GLY A 236 2.69 12.99 23.01
C GLY A 236 1.75 13.53 21.92
N ILE A 237 0.58 14.06 22.28
CA ILE A 237 -0.30 14.76 21.32
C ILE A 237 0.00 16.25 21.31
N ARG A 238 0.16 16.83 20.12
CA ARG A 238 0.21 18.29 19.95
C ARG A 238 -1.21 18.85 19.90
N LEU A 239 -1.73 19.18 21.07
CA LEU A 239 -3.09 19.70 21.21
C LEU A 239 -3.16 21.10 20.60
N SER A 240 -4.01 21.26 19.60
CA SER A 240 -4.17 22.52 18.85
C SER A 240 -5.52 23.19 19.10
N ALA A 241 -6.37 22.60 19.95
CA ALA A 241 -7.72 23.03 20.24
C ALA A 241 -8.01 22.92 21.75
N PRO A 242 -8.98 23.70 22.27
CA PRO A 242 -9.32 23.68 23.68
C PRO A 242 -9.78 22.29 24.13
N GLN A 243 -9.47 21.95 25.38
CA GLN A 243 -9.75 20.68 26.01
C GLN A 243 -10.87 20.86 27.02
N ILE A 244 -11.81 19.92 27.05
CA ILE A 244 -12.87 19.89 28.04
C ILE A 244 -12.52 18.82 29.06
N VAL A 245 -12.40 19.19 30.32
CA VAL A 245 -12.04 18.28 31.42
C VAL A 245 -13.11 18.27 32.50
N MET A 246 -13.03 17.31 33.41
CA MET A 246 -13.96 17.17 34.53
C MET A 246 -15.42 17.19 34.07
N ASP A 247 -15.70 16.46 32.98
CA ASP A 247 -17.04 16.31 32.40
C ASP A 247 -17.73 17.63 32.03
N GLY A 248 -16.94 18.61 31.55
CA GLY A 248 -17.46 19.92 31.15
C GLY A 248 -17.26 21.03 32.19
N ALA A 249 -16.77 20.71 33.39
CA ALA A 249 -16.61 21.70 34.45
C ALA A 249 -15.46 22.70 34.19
N ALA A 250 -14.48 22.35 33.36
CA ALA A 250 -13.43 23.28 32.96
C ALA A 250 -13.00 23.10 31.49
N ILE A 251 -12.59 24.21 30.88
CA ILE A 251 -12.08 24.28 29.51
C ILE A 251 -10.70 24.93 29.55
N TYR A 252 -9.71 24.31 28.91
CA TYR A 252 -8.32 24.78 28.82
C TYR A 252 -7.85 24.92 27.38
#